data_AF-A0A7I8CCQ4-F1
#
_entry.id   AF-A0A7I8CCQ4-F1
#
_cell.length_a   1.000
_cell.length_b   1.000
_cell.length_c   1.000
_cell.angle_alpha   90.00
_cell.angle_beta   90.00
_cell.angle_gamma   90.00
#
_symmetry.space_group_name_H-M   'P 1'
#
loop_
_entity.id
_entity.type
_entity.pdbx_description
1 polymer ?
#
loop_
_entity_poly.entity_id
_entity_poly.type
_entity_poly.pdbx_seq_one_letter_code
_entity_poly.pdbx_strand_id
1 'polypeptide(L)'
;MLINTLKSLFPMAVPGIDYVLQDDGEDAYIKTWNLSASQPTAAQLSAGASAAASAAAQKNQIAMVSAACASALTAGFSSSALGSPRNYPSQDTDQRNLLNAVTASQGQASTWNTARWCANNVAWSLASHTAAQVQQVNADWLVFRVAAQQKYASLVTEINSATSVAAVQAINWSDKSKATNEAHHRAGFFIYAKTH
;
A
#
# COMPACT_ATOMS: atom_id res chain seq x y z
N MET A 1 -23.49 -14.84 11.82
CA MET A 1 -23.08 -14.84 10.39
C MET A 1 -24.25 -14.50 9.46
N LEU A 2 -25.43 -15.11 9.67
CA LEU A 2 -26.64 -14.93 8.86
C LEU A 2 -27.09 -13.47 8.66
N ILE A 3 -27.04 -12.63 9.71
CA ILE A 3 -27.43 -11.21 9.58
C ILE A 3 -26.56 -10.43 8.58
N ASN A 4 -25.26 -10.72 8.50
CA ASN A 4 -24.35 -10.04 7.56
C ASN A 4 -24.58 -10.54 6.13
N THR A 5 -24.83 -11.84 5.97
CA THR A 5 -25.25 -12.44 4.70
C THR A 5 -26.53 -11.79 4.18
N LEU A 6 -27.55 -11.65 5.03
CA LEU A 6 -28.82 -11.03 4.66
C LEU A 6 -28.68 -9.55 4.33
N LYS A 7 -27.88 -8.79 5.10
CA LYS A 7 -27.53 -7.40 4.75
C LYS A 7 -26.82 -7.31 3.41
N SER A 8 -25.99 -8.29 3.04
CA SER A 8 -25.32 -8.31 1.74
C SER A 8 -26.27 -8.63 0.59
N LEU A 9 -27.20 -9.57 0.78
CA LEU A 9 -28.14 -10.00 -0.25
C LEU A 9 -29.31 -9.01 -0.41
N PHE A 10 -29.75 -8.39 0.69
CA PHE A 10 -30.88 -7.48 0.77
C PHE A 10 -30.47 -6.20 1.52
N PRO A 11 -29.65 -5.32 0.91
CA PRO A 11 -29.05 -4.17 1.59
C PRO A 11 -30.07 -3.12 2.06
N MET A 12 -31.27 -3.13 1.48
CA MET A 12 -32.36 -2.23 1.86
C MET A 12 -33.29 -2.82 2.93
N ALA A 13 -33.14 -4.11 3.27
CA ALA A 13 -34.00 -4.77 4.24
C ALA A 13 -33.58 -4.46 5.68
N VAL A 14 -34.55 -4.10 6.51
CA VAL A 14 -34.36 -3.70 7.91
C VAL A 14 -34.57 -4.91 8.83
N PRO A 15 -33.53 -5.35 9.56
CA PRO A 15 -33.68 -6.42 10.55
C PRO A 15 -34.70 -6.04 11.63
N GLY A 16 -35.59 -6.98 11.99
CA GLY A 16 -36.67 -6.78 12.96
C GLY A 16 -37.97 -6.22 12.37
N ILE A 17 -37.94 -5.71 11.13
CA ILE A 17 -39.13 -5.23 10.40
C ILE A 17 -39.38 -6.14 9.19
N ASP A 18 -38.42 -6.18 8.27
CA ASP A 18 -38.53 -6.91 7.00
C ASP A 18 -38.22 -8.40 7.15
N TYR A 19 -37.42 -8.75 8.15
CA TYR A 19 -37.16 -10.12 8.55
C TYR A 19 -36.81 -10.20 10.04
N VAL A 20 -37.18 -11.30 10.68
CA VAL A 20 -36.85 -11.58 12.08
C VAL A 20 -35.94 -12.80 12.12
N LEU A 21 -34.81 -12.67 12.81
CA LEU A 21 -33.91 -13.80 13.08
C LEU A 21 -34.20 -14.36 14.46
N GLN A 22 -34.09 -15.68 14.59
CA GLN A 22 -34.11 -16.38 15.87
C GLN A 22 -32.83 -17.19 16.00
N ASP A 23 -32.29 -17.24 17.21
CA ASP A 23 -31.16 -18.07 17.60
C ASP A 23 -31.60 -18.86 18.83
N ASP A 24 -31.70 -20.17 18.69
CA ASP A 24 -32.14 -21.10 19.72
C ASP A 24 -30.98 -21.84 20.39
N GLY A 25 -29.74 -21.49 20.06
CA GLY A 25 -28.52 -22.09 20.61
C GLY A 25 -27.87 -23.16 19.73
N GLU A 26 -28.50 -23.56 18.62
CA GLU A 26 -27.85 -24.40 17.59
C GLU A 26 -27.31 -23.53 16.44
N ASP A 27 -28.18 -22.74 15.80
CA ASP A 27 -27.77 -21.79 14.75
C ASP A 27 -28.86 -20.72 14.52
N ALA A 28 -28.45 -19.50 14.21
CA ALA A 28 -29.40 -18.45 13.86
C ALA A 28 -30.10 -18.73 12.52
N TYR A 29 -31.44 -18.64 12.48
CA TYR A 29 -32.28 -18.86 11.30
C TYR A 29 -33.31 -17.73 11.09
N ILE A 30 -33.92 -17.66 9.89
CA ILE A 30 -34.97 -16.70 9.57
C ILE A 30 -36.30 -17.21 10.14
N LYS A 31 -36.77 -16.60 11.22
CA LYS A 31 -38.07 -16.90 11.84
C LYS A 31 -39.24 -16.33 11.05
N THR A 32 -39.08 -15.12 10.53
CA THR A 32 -40.13 -14.38 9.83
C THR A 32 -39.54 -13.66 8.64
N TRP A 33 -40.26 -13.70 7.51
CA TRP A 33 -39.89 -13.06 6.26
C TRP A 33 -41.06 -12.22 5.75
N ASN A 34 -40.93 -10.90 5.79
CA ASN A 34 -41.98 -9.94 5.48
C ASN A 34 -41.76 -9.20 4.15
N LEU A 35 -40.72 -9.56 3.39
CA LEU A 35 -40.46 -8.99 2.08
C LEU A 35 -41.32 -9.66 1.01
N SER A 36 -41.67 -8.90 -0.03
CA SER A 36 -42.34 -9.42 -1.23
C SER A 36 -41.43 -10.29 -2.10
N ALA A 37 -40.11 -10.10 -1.99
CA ALA A 37 -39.13 -10.97 -2.61
C ALA A 37 -39.17 -12.38 -1.97
N SER A 38 -38.83 -13.41 -2.74
CA SER A 38 -38.70 -14.77 -2.19
C SER A 38 -37.60 -14.84 -1.13
N GLN A 39 -37.84 -15.61 -0.07
CA GLN A 39 -36.82 -15.92 0.93
C GLN A 39 -35.60 -16.59 0.26
N PRO A 40 -34.36 -16.22 0.63
CA PRO A 40 -33.17 -16.81 0.03
C PRO A 40 -33.08 -18.31 0.33
N THR A 41 -32.71 -19.08 -0.69
CA THR A 41 -32.39 -20.51 -0.58
C THR A 41 -31.11 -20.74 0.23
N ALA A 42 -30.91 -21.95 0.73
CA ALA A 42 -29.64 -22.33 1.39
C ALA A 42 -28.41 -22.10 0.50
N ALA A 43 -28.54 -22.31 -0.81
CA ALA A 43 -27.49 -22.03 -1.78
C ALA A 43 -27.18 -20.52 -1.88
N GLN A 44 -28.21 -19.66 -1.87
CA GLN A 44 -28.03 -18.20 -1.85
C GLN A 44 -27.42 -17.71 -0.53
N LEU A 45 -27.84 -18.28 0.60
CA LEU A 45 -27.28 -17.95 1.92
C LEU A 45 -25.80 -18.34 2.03
N SER A 46 -25.42 -19.53 1.56
CA SER A 46 -24.02 -19.98 1.56
C SER A 46 -23.14 -19.17 0.60
N ALA A 47 -23.64 -18.85 -0.60
CA ALA A 47 -22.94 -17.97 -1.54
C ALA A 47 -22.76 -16.56 -0.97
N GLY A 48 -23.80 -15.98 -0.37
CA GLY A 48 -23.72 -14.66 0.27
C GLY A 48 -22.78 -14.64 1.48
N ALA A 49 -22.76 -15.71 2.28
CA ALA A 49 -21.82 -15.84 3.40
C ALA A 49 -20.37 -15.90 2.91
N SER A 50 -20.11 -16.64 1.84
CA SER A 50 -18.78 -16.73 1.21
C SER A 50 -18.34 -15.40 0.64
N ALA A 51 -19.22 -14.67 -0.04
CA ALA A 51 -18.95 -13.32 -0.56
C ALA A 51 -18.64 -12.32 0.57
N ALA A 52 -19.42 -12.34 1.66
CA ALA A 52 -19.18 -11.48 2.83
C ALA A 52 -17.85 -11.80 3.51
N ALA A 53 -17.47 -13.08 3.59
CA ALA A 53 -16.18 -13.51 4.13
C ALA A 53 -15.00 -13.03 3.26
N SER A 54 -15.10 -13.18 1.93
CA SER A 54 -14.08 -12.66 1.01
C SER A 54 -13.95 -11.14 1.10
N ALA A 55 -15.06 -10.38 1.18
CA ALA A 55 -15.02 -8.93 1.32
C ALA A 55 -14.35 -8.48 2.64
N ALA A 56 -14.63 -9.17 3.74
CA ALA A 56 -13.96 -8.91 5.02
C ALA A 56 -12.45 -9.21 4.96
N ALA A 57 -12.07 -10.32 4.30
CA ALA A 57 -10.67 -10.67 4.08
C ALA A 57 -9.95 -9.60 3.24
N GLN A 58 -10.57 -9.12 2.16
CA GLN A 58 -9.99 -8.08 1.29
C GLN A 58 -9.70 -6.80 2.07
N LYS A 59 -10.66 -6.33 2.86
CA LYS A 59 -10.50 -5.14 3.70
C LYS A 59 -9.33 -5.29 4.68
N ASN A 60 -9.24 -6.43 5.36
CA ASN A 60 -8.18 -6.69 6.33
C ASN A 60 -6.80 -6.76 5.63
N GLN A 61 -6.72 -7.44 4.49
CA GLN A 61 -5.46 -7.56 3.75
C GLN A 61 -4.99 -6.21 3.19
N ILE A 62 -5.91 -5.38 2.69
CA ILE A 62 -5.60 -4.01 2.24
C ILE A 62 -5.01 -3.19 3.40
N ALA A 63 -5.59 -3.29 4.60
CA ALA A 63 -5.06 -2.61 5.77
C ALA A 63 -3.63 -3.09 6.12
N MET A 64 -3.37 -4.40 6.02
CA MET A 64 -2.03 -4.97 6.25
C MET A 64 -1.00 -4.45 5.24
N VAL A 65 -1.31 -4.47 3.93
CA VAL A 65 -0.37 -3.97 2.91
C VAL A 65 -0.21 -2.45 2.96
N SER A 66 -1.25 -1.72 3.41
CA SER A 66 -1.16 -0.29 3.69
C SER A 66 -0.17 0.01 4.82
N ALA A 67 -0.29 -0.71 5.94
CA ALA A 67 0.65 -0.60 7.06
C ALA A 67 2.09 -0.97 6.66
N ALA A 68 2.25 -2.01 5.83
CA ALA A 68 3.56 -2.42 5.34
C ALA A 68 4.20 -1.37 4.40
N CYS A 69 3.40 -0.72 3.55
CA CYS A 69 3.85 0.40 2.73
C CYS A 69 4.32 1.58 3.59
N ALA A 70 3.53 1.97 4.60
CA ALA A 70 3.90 3.02 5.53
C ALA A 70 5.20 2.69 6.31
N SER A 71 5.35 1.43 6.74
CA SER A 71 6.58 0.95 7.39
C SER A 71 7.79 1.02 6.44
N ALA A 72 7.64 0.61 5.18
CA ALA A 72 8.72 0.70 4.20
C ALA A 72 9.15 2.16 3.95
N LEU A 73 8.19 3.09 3.85
CA LEU A 73 8.48 4.51 3.65
C LEU A 73 9.23 5.16 4.82
N THR A 74 9.19 4.60 6.02
CA THR A 74 9.84 5.15 7.23
C THR A 74 11.07 4.36 7.68
N ALA A 75 11.37 3.22 7.04
CA ALA A 75 12.51 2.36 7.38
C ALA A 75 13.88 2.89 6.89
N GLY A 76 13.89 3.99 6.13
CA GLY A 76 15.05 4.51 5.45
C GLY A 76 15.12 4.11 3.98
N PHE A 77 16.02 4.75 3.24
CA PHE A 77 16.27 4.48 1.82
C PHE A 77 17.76 4.60 1.50
N SER A 78 18.19 4.03 0.37
CA SER A 78 19.57 4.12 -0.09
C SER A 78 19.73 5.19 -1.16
N SER A 79 20.82 5.95 -1.11
CA SER A 79 21.25 6.85 -2.17
C SER A 79 22.77 6.77 -2.37
N SER A 80 23.20 6.86 -3.62
CA SER A 80 24.62 6.82 -4.01
C SER A 80 25.20 8.22 -4.27
N ALA A 81 24.55 9.29 -3.81
CA ALA A 81 24.94 10.68 -4.07
C ALA A 81 26.39 11.02 -3.65
N LEU A 82 26.94 10.33 -2.64
CA LEU A 82 28.34 10.49 -2.20
C LEU A 82 29.32 9.56 -2.95
N GLY A 83 28.94 9.06 -4.13
CA GLY A 83 29.76 8.16 -4.96
C GLY A 83 29.74 6.69 -4.53
N SER A 84 29.07 6.36 -3.44
CA SER A 84 28.83 4.99 -2.95
C SER A 84 27.49 4.91 -2.22
N PRO A 85 26.82 3.74 -2.19
CA PRO A 85 25.55 3.58 -1.50
C PRO A 85 25.65 3.94 -0.02
N ARG A 86 24.72 4.78 0.44
CA ARG A 86 24.54 5.13 1.86
C ARG A 86 23.07 5.08 2.23
N ASN A 87 22.80 4.72 3.48
CA ASN A 87 21.45 4.66 4.02
C ASN A 87 21.09 5.99 4.67
N TYR A 88 19.93 6.51 4.30
CA TYR A 88 19.35 7.72 4.87
C TYR A 88 18.12 7.31 5.67
N PRO A 89 17.89 7.92 6.84
CA PRO A 89 16.65 7.68 7.56
C PRO A 89 15.51 8.36 6.80
N SER A 90 14.28 7.89 7.00
CA SER A 90 13.11 8.44 6.32
C SER A 90 11.89 8.56 7.24
N GLN A 91 12.10 8.76 8.54
CA GLN A 91 11.01 9.18 9.43
C GLN A 91 10.51 10.56 9.00
N ASP A 92 9.33 10.96 9.45
CA ASP A 92 8.70 12.22 9.01
C ASP A 92 9.60 13.45 9.21
N THR A 93 10.37 13.48 10.31
CA THR A 93 11.37 14.51 10.57
C THR A 93 12.49 14.50 9.52
N ASP A 94 12.96 13.33 9.12
CA ASP A 94 14.03 13.17 8.13
C ASP A 94 13.57 13.59 6.73
N GLN A 95 12.34 13.25 6.37
CA GLN A 95 11.72 13.66 5.12
C GLN A 95 11.59 15.19 5.05
N ARG A 96 11.14 15.85 6.13
CA ARG A 96 11.09 17.32 6.21
C ARG A 96 12.48 17.94 6.16
N ASN A 97 13.46 17.34 6.85
CA ASN A 97 14.85 17.80 6.82
C ASN A 97 15.45 17.67 5.40
N LEU A 98 15.14 16.60 4.68
CA LEU A 98 15.51 16.43 3.28
C LEU A 98 14.87 17.50 2.40
N LEU A 99 13.56 17.74 2.54
CA LEU A 99 12.86 18.79 1.82
C LEU A 99 13.50 20.16 2.05
N ASN A 100 13.77 20.53 3.31
CA ASN A 100 14.39 21.81 3.66
C ASN A 100 15.78 21.95 3.03
N ALA A 101 16.62 20.92 3.09
CA ALA A 101 17.94 20.94 2.49
C ALA A 101 17.90 21.04 0.96
N VAL A 102 16.94 20.36 0.31
CA VAL A 102 16.76 20.43 -1.15
C VAL A 102 16.34 21.82 -1.57
N THR A 103 15.41 22.45 -0.84
CA THR A 103 15.01 23.84 -1.06
C THR A 103 16.21 24.78 -0.90
N ALA A 104 17.01 24.61 0.16
CA ALA A 104 18.21 25.41 0.38
C ALA A 104 19.29 25.21 -0.70
N SER A 105 19.36 24.03 -1.32
CA SER A 105 20.34 23.70 -2.35
C SER A 105 20.07 24.35 -3.72
N GLN A 106 18.86 24.88 -3.96
CA GLN A 106 18.48 25.43 -5.25
C GLN A 106 19.30 26.69 -5.60
N GLY A 107 19.89 26.72 -6.79
CA GLY A 107 20.69 27.85 -7.28
C GLY A 107 22.01 28.10 -6.53
N GLN A 108 22.43 27.18 -5.66
CA GLN A 108 23.66 27.32 -4.90
C GLN A 108 24.91 27.08 -5.77
N ALA A 109 26.01 27.75 -5.41
CA ALA A 109 27.31 27.53 -6.03
C ALA A 109 27.87 26.13 -5.71
N SER A 110 28.82 25.66 -6.53
CA SER A 110 29.48 24.36 -6.33
C SER A 110 30.27 24.25 -5.01
N THR A 111 30.63 25.38 -4.41
CA THR A 111 31.30 25.46 -3.10
C THR A 111 30.35 25.32 -1.92
N TRP A 112 29.04 25.45 -2.14
CA TRP A 112 28.04 25.26 -1.10
C TRP A 112 28.04 23.81 -0.61
N ASN A 113 27.94 23.65 0.70
CA ASN A 113 27.81 22.35 1.32
C ASN A 113 26.87 22.40 2.53
N THR A 114 26.29 21.24 2.84
CA THR A 114 25.53 21.02 4.06
C THR A 114 25.77 19.61 4.59
N ALA A 115 25.74 19.45 5.90
CA ALA A 115 25.89 18.14 6.52
C ALA A 115 24.56 17.39 6.55
N ARG A 116 24.55 16.13 6.13
CA ARG A 116 23.38 15.23 6.20
C ARG A 116 23.72 14.00 7.02
N TRP A 117 22.77 13.58 7.86
CA TRP A 117 22.87 12.35 8.61
C TRP A 117 22.63 11.15 7.69
N CYS A 118 23.63 10.30 7.52
CA CYS A 118 23.52 9.06 6.74
C CYS A 118 24.49 7.99 7.24
N ALA A 119 24.17 6.73 6.94
CA ALA A 119 24.98 5.58 7.28
C ALA A 119 25.82 5.14 6.08
N ASN A 120 27.12 4.92 6.32
CA ASN A 120 27.96 4.10 5.44
C ASN A 120 28.00 2.70 6.04
N ASN A 121 27.36 1.72 5.38
CA ASN A 121 27.03 0.43 5.97
C ASN A 121 26.25 0.61 7.29
N VAL A 122 26.89 0.30 8.43
CA VAL A 122 26.31 0.41 9.79
C VAL A 122 26.75 1.68 10.53
N ALA A 123 27.71 2.43 9.99
CA ALA A 123 28.30 3.58 10.67
C ALA A 123 27.56 4.87 10.29
N TRP A 124 26.87 5.47 11.26
CA TRP A 124 26.11 6.71 11.08
C TRP A 124 26.95 7.96 11.39
N SER A 125 26.88 8.97 10.53
CA SER A 125 27.61 10.23 10.71
C SER A 125 26.96 11.38 9.95
N LEU A 126 27.31 12.61 10.33
CA LEU A 126 27.03 13.81 9.53
C LEU A 126 28.06 13.91 8.39
N ALA A 127 27.64 13.62 7.17
CA ALA A 127 28.49 13.70 5.98
C ALA A 127 28.20 14.99 5.19
N SER A 128 29.26 15.66 4.73
CA SER A 128 29.14 16.86 3.87
C SER A 128 28.61 16.49 2.48
N HIS A 129 27.61 17.23 2.02
CA HIS A 129 27.01 17.10 0.68
C HIS A 129 27.06 18.43 -0.05
N THR A 130 27.41 18.40 -1.33
CA THR A 130 27.21 19.54 -2.24
C THR A 130 25.72 19.71 -2.58
N ALA A 131 25.38 20.83 -3.21
CA ALA A 131 24.01 21.10 -3.66
C ALA A 131 23.49 20.00 -4.60
N ALA A 132 24.29 19.61 -5.58
CA ALA A 132 23.95 18.55 -6.53
C ALA A 132 23.74 17.20 -5.81
N GLN A 133 24.54 16.89 -4.79
CA GLN A 133 24.40 15.64 -4.04
C GLN A 133 23.12 15.62 -3.19
N VAL A 134 22.75 16.73 -2.56
CA VAL A 134 21.45 16.83 -1.85
C VAL A 134 20.28 16.62 -2.80
N GLN A 135 20.34 17.19 -4.00
CA GLN A 135 19.32 17.00 -5.03
C GLN A 135 19.25 15.55 -5.49
N GLN A 136 20.39 14.88 -5.64
CA GLN A 136 20.44 13.45 -5.96
C GLN A 136 19.83 12.58 -4.86
N VAL A 137 20.12 12.85 -3.58
CA VAL A 137 19.48 12.15 -2.45
C VAL A 137 17.96 12.28 -2.52
N ASN A 138 17.45 13.45 -2.90
CA ASN A 138 16.01 13.66 -3.07
C ASN A 138 15.43 12.97 -4.31
N ALA A 139 16.15 12.92 -5.41
CA ALA A 139 15.75 12.15 -6.58
C ALA A 139 15.64 10.65 -6.23
N ASP A 140 16.62 10.12 -5.49
CA ASP A 140 16.62 8.71 -5.05
C ASP A 140 15.47 8.43 -4.06
N TRP A 141 15.21 9.35 -3.13
CA TRP A 141 14.04 9.29 -2.23
C TRP A 141 12.72 9.25 -3.02
N LEU A 142 12.59 10.11 -4.05
CA LEU A 142 11.39 10.13 -4.89
C LEU A 142 11.19 8.79 -5.60
N VAL A 143 12.25 8.22 -6.19
CA VAL A 143 12.21 6.91 -6.85
C VAL A 143 11.77 5.82 -5.87
N PHE A 144 12.40 5.75 -4.70
CA PHE A 144 12.05 4.78 -3.66
C PHE A 144 10.59 4.90 -3.21
N ARG A 145 10.15 6.13 -2.88
CA ARG A 145 8.79 6.40 -2.43
C ARG A 145 7.75 6.01 -3.48
N VAL A 146 7.97 6.39 -4.73
CA VAL A 146 7.06 6.06 -5.84
C VAL A 146 7.01 4.55 -6.05
N ALA A 147 8.14 3.85 -6.01
CA ALA A 147 8.17 2.40 -6.16
C ALA A 147 7.37 1.68 -5.05
N ALA A 148 7.50 2.12 -3.79
CA ALA A 148 6.71 1.59 -2.68
C ALA A 148 5.20 1.84 -2.85
N GLN A 149 4.82 3.05 -3.28
CA GLN A 149 3.42 3.41 -3.54
C GLN A 149 2.82 2.63 -4.72
N GLN A 150 3.58 2.43 -5.79
CA GLN A 150 3.18 1.62 -6.93
C GLN A 150 2.99 0.15 -6.52
N LYS A 151 3.90 -0.40 -5.72
CA LYS A 151 3.75 -1.74 -5.16
C LYS A 151 2.47 -1.88 -4.35
N TYR A 152 2.20 -0.94 -3.44
CA TYR A 152 0.95 -0.91 -2.69
C TYR A 152 -0.28 -0.89 -3.60
N ALA A 153 -0.30 -0.01 -4.60
CA ALA A 153 -1.41 0.09 -5.55
C ALA A 153 -1.64 -1.24 -6.31
N SER A 154 -0.57 -1.89 -6.79
CA SER A 154 -0.67 -3.20 -7.45
C SER A 154 -1.24 -4.27 -6.52
N LEU A 155 -0.76 -4.35 -5.28
CA LEU A 155 -1.27 -5.34 -4.30
C LEU A 155 -2.75 -5.10 -3.98
N VAL A 156 -3.18 -3.84 -3.86
CA VAL A 156 -4.61 -3.51 -3.68
C VAL A 156 -5.45 -3.99 -4.86
N THR A 157 -4.98 -3.81 -6.09
CA THR A 157 -5.68 -4.33 -7.28
C THR A 157 -5.77 -5.86 -7.26
N GLU A 158 -4.70 -6.55 -6.89
CA GLU A 158 -4.69 -8.02 -6.79
C GLU A 158 -5.65 -8.51 -5.69
N ILE A 159 -5.63 -7.88 -4.51
CA ILE A 159 -6.51 -8.23 -3.39
C ILE A 159 -7.98 -8.06 -3.78
N ASN A 160 -8.33 -6.92 -4.41
CA ASN A 160 -9.70 -6.66 -4.85
C ASN A 160 -10.19 -7.65 -5.93
N SER A 161 -9.27 -8.23 -6.69
CA SER A 161 -9.58 -9.20 -7.75
C SER A 161 -9.68 -10.65 -7.24
N ALA A 162 -9.18 -10.94 -6.04
CA ALA A 162 -9.21 -12.27 -5.45
C ALA A 162 -10.62 -12.62 -4.95
N THR A 163 -11.14 -13.79 -5.35
CA THR A 163 -12.54 -14.21 -5.10
C THR A 163 -12.73 -15.10 -3.87
N SER A 164 -11.64 -15.54 -3.24
CA SER A 164 -11.68 -16.39 -2.05
C SER A 164 -10.81 -15.82 -0.93
N VAL A 165 -11.19 -16.12 0.31
CA VAL A 165 -10.42 -15.76 1.50
C VAL A 165 -8.96 -16.23 1.40
N ALA A 166 -8.75 -17.48 0.97
CA ALA A 166 -7.40 -18.05 0.84
C ALA A 166 -6.57 -17.30 -0.22
N ALA A 167 -7.16 -16.97 -1.37
CA ALA A 167 -6.47 -16.21 -2.42
C ALA A 167 -6.11 -14.78 -1.96
N VAL A 168 -7.01 -14.13 -1.21
CA VAL A 168 -6.75 -12.82 -0.62
C VAL A 168 -5.59 -12.88 0.37
N GLN A 169 -5.60 -13.84 1.29
CA GLN A 169 -4.59 -13.97 2.35
C GLN A 169 -3.21 -14.38 1.80
N ALA A 170 -3.15 -14.95 0.61
CA ALA A 170 -1.89 -15.29 -0.05
C ALA A 170 -1.12 -14.06 -0.58
N ILE A 171 -1.80 -12.93 -0.80
CA ILE A 171 -1.19 -11.72 -1.40
C ILE A 171 -0.51 -10.90 -0.30
N ASN A 172 0.82 -10.88 -0.28
CA ASN A 172 1.61 -10.31 0.81
C ASN A 172 2.55 -9.18 0.36
N TRP A 173 2.92 -8.29 1.29
CA TRP A 173 3.87 -7.22 1.01
C TRP A 173 5.26 -7.73 0.59
N SER A 174 5.66 -8.93 1.00
CA SER A 174 6.93 -9.55 0.55
C SER A 174 6.92 -9.93 -0.93
N ASP A 175 5.76 -10.04 -1.56
CA ASP A 175 5.64 -10.47 -2.94
C ASP A 175 6.26 -9.42 -3.87
N LYS A 176 6.89 -9.86 -4.95
CA LYS A 176 7.44 -8.94 -5.94
C LYS A 176 6.28 -8.26 -6.67
N SER A 177 6.30 -6.94 -6.79
CA SER A 177 5.29 -6.26 -7.60
C SER A 177 5.45 -6.67 -9.07
N LYS A 178 4.35 -6.97 -9.75
CA LYS A 178 4.39 -7.20 -11.21
C LYS A 178 4.78 -5.92 -11.97
N ALA A 179 4.53 -4.75 -11.38
CA ALA A 179 4.85 -3.44 -11.95
C ALA A 179 6.34 -3.18 -12.16
N THR A 180 7.25 -3.79 -11.39
CA THR A 180 8.70 -3.62 -11.63
C THR A 180 9.15 -4.25 -12.95
N ASN A 181 8.42 -5.23 -13.51
CA ASN A 181 8.81 -5.87 -14.76
C ASN A 181 8.49 -5.02 -16.01
N GLU A 182 7.59 -4.03 -15.91
CA GLU A 182 7.27 -3.14 -17.05
C GLU A 182 8.06 -1.81 -17.00
N ALA A 183 8.41 -1.33 -15.80
CA ALA A 183 9.14 -0.06 -15.65
C ALA A 183 10.61 -0.14 -16.11
N HIS A 184 11.27 -1.30 -15.99
CA HIS A 184 12.62 -1.51 -16.51
C HIS A 184 12.70 -1.44 -18.05
N HIS A 185 11.59 -1.65 -18.77
CA HIS A 185 11.55 -1.50 -20.24
C HIS A 185 11.35 -0.05 -20.71
N ARG A 186 10.83 0.85 -19.85
CA ARG A 186 10.55 2.25 -20.22
C ARG A 186 11.62 3.25 -19.75
N ALA A 187 12.37 2.94 -18.69
CA ALA A 187 13.43 3.81 -18.20
C ALA A 187 14.70 3.81 -19.10
N GLY A 188 14.82 2.87 -20.04
CA GLY A 188 15.96 2.76 -20.96
C GLY A 188 15.93 3.67 -22.19
N PHE A 189 14.89 4.48 -22.41
CA PHE A 189 14.71 5.21 -23.69
C PHE A 189 15.00 6.73 -23.63
N PHE A 190 15.55 7.25 -22.54
CA PHE A 190 15.86 8.68 -22.40
C PHE A 190 17.35 8.97 -22.16
N ILE A 191 18.25 8.27 -22.86
CA ILE A 191 19.63 8.73 -23.01
C ILE A 191 20.09 8.39 -24.44
N TYR A 192 19.97 9.36 -25.36
CA TYR A 192 20.88 9.69 -26.47
C TYR A 192 20.11 10.40 -27.61
N ALA A 193 20.11 11.73 -27.58
CA ALA A 193 19.99 12.56 -28.79
C ALA A 193 20.63 13.93 -28.53
N LYS A 194 21.96 13.97 -28.53
CA LYS A 194 22.75 15.17 -28.79
C LYS A 194 23.93 14.79 -29.68
N THR A 195 23.77 15.01 -30.98
CA THR A 195 24.74 15.22 -32.07
C THR A 195 23.87 15.22 -33.35
N HIS A 196 23.78 16.28 -34.16
CA HIS A 196 24.77 17.26 -34.61
C HIS A 196 24.27 18.70 -34.51
#